data_AF-A0ABC8R7S2-F1
#
_entry.id   AF-A0ABC8R7S2-F1
#
_cell.length_a   1.000
_cell.length_b   1.000
_cell.length_c   1.000
_cell.angle_alpha   90.00
_cell.angle_beta   90.00
_cell.angle_gamma   90.00
#
_symmetry.space_group_name_H-M   'P 1'
#
loop_
_entity.id
_entity.type
_entity.pdbx_description
1 polymer ?
#
loop_
_entity_poly.entity_id
_entity_poly.type
_entity_poly.pdbx_seq_one_letter_code
_entity_poly.pdbx_strand_id
1 'polypeptide(L)'
;MIECCLDFIARPPVWEVLVQQIPTKKLASEIPTPQFVVADTYERDYSRTFSQPTSYLRARGARAEIGEFVEYDLDNEDEDWLQEFNTERKMLTAEMLEAILFKLEVLDHKARERAGVIAPTLGSPVPVLLTFEASAEVKLTPLISQ
;
A
#
# COMPACT_ATOMS: atom_id res chain seq x y z
N MET A 1 -21.75 -42.40 -22.28
CA MET A 1 -20.82 -42.25 -21.13
C MET A 1 -20.34 -40.78 -21.09
N ILE A 2 -21.26 -39.81 -21.09
CA ILE A 2 -20.96 -38.36 -21.18
C ILE A 2 -21.80 -37.52 -20.18
N GLU A 3 -22.72 -38.11 -19.42
CA GLU A 3 -23.68 -37.35 -18.59
C GLU A 3 -23.34 -37.28 -17.09
N CYS A 4 -22.08 -37.50 -16.67
CA CYS A 4 -21.75 -37.56 -15.22
C CYS A 4 -20.91 -36.40 -14.68
N CYS A 5 -20.51 -35.42 -15.50
CA CYS A 5 -19.57 -34.36 -15.08
C CYS A 5 -20.19 -32.96 -14.90
N LEU A 6 -21.47 -32.75 -15.21
CA LEU A 6 -22.07 -31.41 -15.19
C LEU A 6 -22.75 -31.04 -13.86
N ASP A 7 -22.93 -31.98 -12.93
CA ASP A 7 -23.62 -31.70 -11.65
C ASP A 7 -22.69 -31.13 -10.55
N PHE A 8 -21.39 -30.99 -10.80
CA PHE A 8 -20.43 -30.56 -9.78
C PHE A 8 -20.33 -29.02 -9.59
N ILE A 9 -20.95 -28.21 -10.47
CA ILE A 9 -20.76 -26.74 -10.46
C ILE A 9 -21.96 -25.97 -9.87
N ALA A 10 -23.09 -26.62 -9.55
CA ALA A 10 -24.32 -25.92 -9.16
C ALA A 10 -24.81 -26.17 -7.72
N ARG A 11 -23.90 -26.36 -6.75
CA ARG A 11 -24.30 -26.36 -5.33
C ARG A 11 -23.34 -25.49 -4.51
N PRO A 12 -23.76 -24.31 -4.02
CA PRO A 12 -22.96 -23.63 -3.01
C PRO A 12 -22.77 -24.58 -1.83
N PRO A 13 -21.58 -24.67 -1.22
CA PRO A 13 -21.41 -25.49 -0.03
C PRO A 13 -22.36 -24.97 1.03
N VAL A 14 -23.39 -25.77 1.34
CA VAL A 14 -24.11 -25.63 2.59
C VAL A 14 -23.07 -26.01 3.63
N TRP A 15 -22.50 -25.01 4.29
CA TRP A 15 -21.88 -25.26 5.59
C TRP A 15 -23.01 -25.81 6.44
N GLU A 16 -23.03 -27.11 6.71
CA GLU A 16 -23.82 -27.60 7.83
C GLU A 16 -23.07 -27.11 9.07
N VAL A 17 -23.57 -26.07 9.73
CA VAL A 17 -23.14 -25.77 11.10
C VAL A 17 -23.58 -26.97 11.92
N LEU A 18 -22.64 -27.91 12.11
CA LEU A 18 -22.76 -28.96 13.10
C LEU A 18 -22.68 -28.28 14.48
N VAL A 19 -23.81 -27.73 14.96
CA VAL A 19 -23.94 -27.32 16.35
C VAL A 19 -23.86 -28.61 17.17
N GLN A 20 -22.66 -28.96 17.66
CA GLN A 20 -22.51 -29.96 18.70
C GLN A 20 -23.38 -29.51 19.90
N GLN A 21 -24.50 -30.18 20.12
CA GLN A 21 -25.30 -29.96 21.33
C GLN A 21 -24.56 -30.59 22.50
N ILE A 22 -23.77 -29.77 23.20
CA ILE A 22 -23.08 -30.16 24.43
C ILE A 22 -24.08 -30.07 25.59
N PRO A 23 -24.26 -31.13 26.40
CA PRO A 23 -25.13 -31.09 27.57
C PRO A 23 -24.75 -29.94 28.52
N THR A 24 -25.71 -29.06 28.77
CA THR A 24 -25.55 -27.79 29.49
C THR A 24 -25.16 -28.04 30.95
N LYS A 25 -23.87 -27.87 31.29
CA LYS A 25 -23.41 -27.62 32.66
C LYS A 25 -22.95 -26.17 32.78
N LYS A 26 -23.51 -25.49 33.77
CA LYS A 26 -23.39 -24.06 34.04
C LYS A 26 -21.91 -23.63 34.16
N LEU A 27 -21.61 -22.42 33.68
CA LEU A 27 -20.33 -21.67 33.69
C LEU A 27 -19.42 -21.77 32.44
N ALA A 28 -19.99 -21.82 31.23
CA ALA A 28 -19.27 -21.31 30.07
C ALA A 28 -19.68 -19.84 29.88
N SER A 29 -18.77 -18.90 30.12
CA SER A 29 -18.95 -17.52 29.64
C SER A 29 -19.09 -17.60 28.12
N GLU A 30 -20.24 -17.23 27.58
CA GLU A 30 -20.43 -17.16 26.14
C GLU A 30 -19.39 -16.21 25.56
N ILE A 31 -18.54 -16.71 24.66
CA ILE A 31 -17.52 -15.89 24.02
C ILE A 31 -18.25 -15.01 22.99
N PRO A 32 -18.22 -13.67 23.10
CA PRO A 32 -18.94 -12.81 22.18
C PRO A 32 -18.38 -12.98 20.77
N THR A 33 -19.27 -13.09 19.78
CA THR A 33 -18.88 -13.12 18.36
C THR A 33 -18.53 -11.69 17.92
N PRO A 34 -17.40 -11.48 17.22
CA PRO A 34 -17.07 -10.15 16.70
C PRO A 34 -18.14 -9.68 15.71
N GLN A 35 -18.48 -8.40 15.78
CA GLN A 35 -19.30 -7.75 14.76
C GLN A 35 -18.44 -7.45 13.53
N PHE A 36 -19.04 -7.53 12.34
CA PHE A 36 -18.39 -7.12 11.10
C PHE A 36 -19.09 -5.89 10.55
N VAL A 37 -18.32 -5.05 9.86
CA VAL A 37 -18.81 -3.86 9.16
C VAL A 37 -18.37 -3.98 7.72
N VAL A 38 -19.27 -3.64 6.79
CA VAL A 38 -18.93 -3.52 5.37
C VAL A 38 -18.49 -2.08 5.13
N ALA A 39 -17.29 -1.90 4.61
CA ALA A 39 -16.78 -0.58 4.26
C ALA A 39 -17.36 -0.13 2.91
N ASP A 40 -18.03 1.01 2.88
CA ASP A 40 -18.67 1.55 1.66
C ASP A 40 -17.66 1.88 0.55
N THR A 41 -16.41 2.19 0.91
CA THR A 41 -15.33 2.52 -0.03
C THR A 41 -14.62 1.30 -0.60
N TYR A 42 -14.88 0.10 -0.09
CA TYR A 42 -14.12 -1.11 -0.42
C TYR A 42 -14.01 -1.37 -1.93
N GLU A 43 -15.11 -1.22 -2.66
CA GLU A 43 -15.15 -1.44 -4.12
C GLU A 43 -14.43 -0.35 -4.92
N ARG A 44 -14.21 0.82 -4.32
CA ARG A 44 -13.44 1.93 -4.92
C ARG A 44 -11.95 1.76 -4.66
N ASP A 45 -11.59 1.35 -3.44
CA ASP A 45 -10.20 1.26 -2.98
C ASP A 45 -9.52 -0.01 -3.51
N TYR A 46 -10.27 -1.09 -3.71
CA TYR A 46 -9.74 -2.37 -4.17
C TYR A 46 -10.31 -2.77 -5.54
N SER A 47 -9.45 -2.72 -6.56
CA SER A 47 -9.80 -3.16 -7.91
C SER A 47 -9.76 -4.68 -8.05
N ARG A 48 -10.79 -5.27 -8.67
CA ARG A 48 -10.94 -6.72 -8.88
C ARG A 48 -10.18 -7.23 -10.11
N THR A 49 -8.86 -7.06 -10.14
CA THR A 49 -8.01 -7.40 -11.29
C THR A 49 -7.41 -8.81 -11.25
N PHE A 50 -7.61 -9.55 -10.15
CA PHE A 50 -7.03 -10.89 -9.98
C PHE A 50 -7.70 -11.92 -10.89
N SER A 51 -6.92 -12.50 -11.80
CA SER A 51 -7.31 -13.67 -12.60
C SER A 51 -6.64 -14.93 -12.07
N GLN A 52 -7.43 -15.91 -11.62
CA GLN A 52 -6.90 -17.16 -11.08
C GLN A 52 -6.14 -17.96 -12.15
N PRO A 53 -4.83 -18.24 -11.97
CA PRO A 53 -4.09 -19.10 -12.88
C PRO A 53 -4.54 -20.56 -12.75
N THR A 54 -4.31 -21.36 -13.79
CA THR A 54 -4.62 -22.81 -13.80
C THR A 54 -3.71 -23.64 -12.88
N SER A 55 -2.63 -23.04 -12.38
CA SER A 55 -1.65 -23.67 -11.49
C SER A 55 -1.62 -22.98 -10.13
N TYR A 56 -1.02 -23.65 -9.14
CA TYR A 56 -0.81 -23.04 -7.82
C TYR A 56 0.14 -21.84 -7.89
N LEU A 57 -0.19 -20.79 -7.13
CA LEU A 57 0.64 -19.59 -7.01
C LEU A 57 2.05 -19.97 -6.52
N ARG A 58 3.06 -19.57 -7.29
CA ARG A 58 4.47 -19.65 -6.91
C ARG A 58 4.97 -18.22 -6.74
N ALA A 59 4.85 -17.68 -5.54
CA ALA A 59 5.29 -16.32 -5.27
C ALA A 59 6.82 -16.21 -5.47
N ARG A 60 7.24 -15.30 -6.33
CA ARG A 60 8.54 -14.63 -6.26
C ARG A 60 8.30 -13.28 -5.57
N GLY A 61 9.28 -12.77 -4.82
CA GLY A 61 9.11 -11.49 -4.12
C GLY A 61 8.75 -10.39 -5.11
N ALA A 62 7.63 -9.70 -4.88
CA ALA A 62 7.11 -8.65 -5.78
C ALA A 62 8.14 -7.53 -6.06
N ARG A 63 9.08 -7.32 -5.14
CA ARG A 63 10.11 -6.28 -5.19
C ARG A 63 11.25 -6.54 -6.19
N ALA A 64 11.33 -7.74 -6.78
CA ALA A 64 12.44 -8.09 -7.67
C ALA A 64 12.24 -7.60 -9.12
N GLU A 65 11.02 -7.23 -9.53
CA GLU A 65 10.69 -6.95 -10.95
C GLU A 65 9.80 -5.71 -11.18
N ILE A 66 9.35 -5.02 -10.12
CA ILE A 66 8.55 -3.80 -10.21
C ILE A 66 9.47 -2.61 -9.95
N GLY A 67 9.42 -1.60 -10.83
CA GLY A 67 10.39 -0.50 -10.97
C GLY A 67 10.60 0.41 -9.75
N GLU A 68 10.90 1.69 -9.97
CA GLU A 68 11.12 2.68 -8.89
C GLU A 68 9.89 2.73 -7.97
N PHE A 69 9.96 2.02 -6.84
CA PHE A 69 8.89 1.93 -5.86
C PHE A 69 9.01 3.14 -4.93
N VAL A 70 7.98 3.97 -4.93
CA VAL A 70 7.84 5.14 -4.05
C VAL A 70 7.10 4.68 -2.81
N GLU A 71 7.72 4.83 -1.63
CA GLU A 71 7.14 4.40 -0.34
C GLU A 71 6.40 5.51 0.40
N TYR A 72 6.46 6.74 -0.12
CA TYR A 72 5.85 7.90 0.51
C TYR A 72 4.39 8.02 0.05
N ASP A 73 3.45 7.95 0.99
CA ASP A 73 2.03 8.22 0.77
C ASP A 73 1.71 9.62 1.29
N LEU A 74 0.98 10.44 0.51
CA LEU A 74 0.54 11.75 0.99
C LEU A 74 -0.49 11.60 2.11
N ASP A 75 -0.31 12.38 3.18
CA ASP A 75 -1.35 12.53 4.19
C ASP A 75 -2.29 13.70 3.85
N ASN A 76 -3.28 13.92 4.72
CA ASN A 76 -4.27 14.96 4.50
C ASN A 76 -3.66 16.37 4.41
N GLU A 77 -2.58 16.65 5.16
CA GLU A 77 -1.94 17.97 5.16
C GLU A 77 -1.23 18.21 3.82
N ASP A 78 -0.54 17.19 3.32
CA ASP A 78 0.11 17.25 2.02
C ASP A 78 -0.91 17.37 0.87
N GLU A 79 -2.03 16.65 0.95
CA GLU A 79 -3.12 16.74 -0.02
C GLU A 79 -3.74 18.15 -0.06
N ASP A 80 -4.01 18.73 1.11
CA ASP A 80 -4.53 20.09 1.25
C ASP A 80 -3.54 21.11 0.65
N TRP A 81 -2.24 20.95 0.96
CA TRP A 81 -1.18 21.80 0.40
C TRP A 81 -1.07 21.66 -1.12
N LEU A 82 -1.12 20.43 -1.65
CA LEU A 82 -1.04 20.15 -3.07
C LEU A 82 -2.24 20.75 -3.82
N GLN A 83 -3.41 20.74 -3.18
CA GLN A 83 -4.62 21.36 -3.71
C GLN A 83 -4.50 22.89 -3.79
N GLU A 84 -4.00 23.53 -2.74
CA GLU A 84 -3.73 24.97 -2.74
C GLU A 84 -2.69 25.34 -3.81
N PHE A 85 -1.57 24.62 -3.88
CA PHE A 85 -0.50 24.85 -4.85
C PHE A 85 -0.97 24.75 -6.30
N ASN A 86 -1.81 23.76 -6.61
CA ASN A 86 -2.35 23.56 -7.96
C ASN A 86 -3.53 24.47 -8.32
N THR A 87 -4.00 25.31 -7.39
CA THR A 87 -5.14 26.22 -7.61
C THR A 87 -4.85 27.23 -8.73
N GLU A 88 -3.60 27.70 -8.82
CA GLU A 88 -3.21 28.67 -9.86
C GLU A 88 -2.84 27.97 -11.18
N ARG A 89 -2.11 26.85 -11.11
CA ARG A 89 -1.73 26.02 -12.26
C ARG A 89 -1.55 24.57 -11.83
N LYS A 90 -2.22 23.64 -12.51
CA LYS A 90 -2.07 22.19 -12.30
C LYS A 90 -0.74 21.68 -12.86
N MET A 91 0.34 21.90 -12.14
CA MET A 91 1.69 21.52 -12.56
C MET A 91 2.21 20.25 -11.90
N LEU A 92 1.66 19.88 -10.74
CA LEU A 92 2.17 18.77 -9.93
C LEU A 92 1.07 17.75 -9.65
N THR A 93 1.30 16.48 -9.97
CA THR A 93 0.41 15.37 -9.58
C THR A 93 0.79 14.83 -8.21
N ALA A 94 -0.13 14.13 -7.54
CA ALA A 94 0.13 13.48 -6.25
C ALA A 94 1.31 12.50 -6.35
N GLU A 95 1.28 11.60 -7.35
CA GLU A 95 2.36 10.65 -7.63
C GLU A 95 3.74 11.32 -7.82
N MET A 96 3.77 12.51 -8.44
CA MET A 96 5.03 13.26 -8.61
C MET A 96 5.51 13.85 -7.28
N LEU A 97 4.60 14.37 -6.46
CA LEU A 97 4.95 14.88 -5.14
C LEU A 97 5.49 13.77 -4.24
N GLU A 98 4.81 12.63 -4.19
CA GLU A 98 5.24 11.43 -3.46
C GLU A 98 6.66 11.00 -3.87
N ALA A 99 6.91 10.92 -5.18
CA ALA A 99 8.22 10.55 -5.71
C ALA A 99 9.32 11.57 -5.32
N ILE A 100 9.00 12.86 -5.30
CA ILE A 100 9.94 13.92 -4.91
C ILE A 100 10.24 13.83 -3.40
N LEU A 101 9.21 13.71 -2.57
CA LEU A 101 9.37 13.61 -1.10
C LEU A 101 10.16 12.37 -0.72
N PHE A 102 9.85 11.23 -1.34
CA PHE A 102 10.59 9.99 -1.15
C PHE A 102 12.08 10.13 -1.52
N LYS A 103 12.39 10.74 -2.67
CA LYS A 103 13.78 11.00 -3.07
C LYS A 103 14.51 11.89 -2.08
N LEU A 104 13.86 12.93 -1.57
CA LEU A 104 14.45 13.83 -0.58
C LEU A 104 14.77 13.10 0.73
N GLU A 105 13.87 12.27 1.21
CA GLU A 105 14.08 11.46 2.42
C GLU A 105 15.28 10.51 2.25
N VAL A 106 15.33 9.78 1.13
CA VAL A 106 16.44 8.87 0.83
C VAL A 106 17.77 9.62 0.73
N LEU A 107 17.78 10.80 0.11
CA LEU A 107 18.98 11.61 -0.04
C LEU A 107 19.45 12.20 1.30
N ASP A 108 18.54 12.72 2.12
CA ASP A 108 18.87 13.22 3.45
C ASP A 108 19.44 12.10 4.33
N HIS A 109 18.78 10.95 4.37
CA HIS A 109 19.25 9.77 5.09
C HIS A 109 20.67 9.37 4.65
N LYS A 110 20.90 9.26 3.33
CA LYS A 110 22.21 8.91 2.77
C LYS A 110 23.28 9.96 3.06
N ALA A 111 22.92 11.25 3.08
CA ALA A 111 23.84 12.33 3.42
C ALA A 111 24.23 12.28 4.91
N ARG A 112 23.28 12.01 5.81
CA ARG A 112 23.52 11.89 7.26
C ARG A 112 24.37 10.69 7.62
N GLU A 113 24.12 9.54 7.00
CA GLU A 113 24.94 8.34 7.17
C GLU A 113 26.39 8.60 6.74
N ARG A 114 26.60 9.29 5.60
CA ARG A 114 27.94 9.69 5.13
C ARG A 114 28.63 10.69 6.05
N ALA A 115 27.88 11.60 6.67
CA ALA A 115 28.41 12.58 7.61
C ALA A 115 28.71 11.98 9.01
N GLY A 116 28.35 10.71 9.25
CA GLY A 116 28.47 10.07 10.56
C GLY A 116 27.53 10.67 11.62
N VAL A 117 26.51 11.42 11.20
CA VAL A 117 25.56 12.12 12.07
C VAL A 117 24.35 11.22 12.29
N ILE A 118 24.53 10.17 13.09
CA ILE A 118 23.50 9.20 13.51
C ILE A 118 22.76 9.72 14.77
N ALA A 119 22.72 11.03 14.98
CA ALA A 119 22.00 11.62 16.11
C ALA A 119 20.53 11.85 15.71
N PRO A 120 19.54 11.39 16.51
CA PRO A 120 18.14 11.71 16.26
C PRO A 120 17.94 13.20 16.53
N THR A 121 17.69 13.98 15.48
CA THR A 121 17.44 15.42 15.62
C THR A 121 15.97 15.64 15.92
N LEU A 122 15.55 15.21 17.12
CA LEU A 122 14.35 15.75 17.74
C LEU A 122 14.67 17.21 18.14
N GLY A 123 14.43 18.16 17.22
CA GLY A 123 14.32 19.58 17.55
C GLY A 123 15.46 20.52 17.11
N SER A 124 16.48 20.09 16.36
CA SER A 124 17.43 21.01 15.71
C SER A 124 17.32 20.94 14.19
N PRO A 125 17.05 22.06 13.48
CA PRO A 125 17.04 22.08 12.03
C PRO A 125 18.46 21.82 11.54
N VAL A 126 18.67 20.67 10.88
CA VAL A 126 19.91 20.39 10.16
C VAL A 126 19.84 21.17 8.86
N PRO A 127 20.80 22.06 8.57
CA PRO A 127 20.80 22.78 7.31
C PRO A 127 21.11 21.79 6.18
N VAL A 128 20.07 21.37 5.46
CA VAL A 128 20.22 20.60 4.22
C VAL A 128 20.70 21.58 3.15
N LEU A 129 22.01 21.63 2.92
CA LEU A 129 22.60 22.36 1.80
C LEU A 129 22.43 21.52 0.52
N LEU A 130 21.24 21.58 -0.08
CA LEU A 130 21.05 21.08 -1.45
C LEU A 130 21.78 22.03 -2.39
N THR A 131 22.90 21.58 -2.98
CA THR A 131 23.54 22.30 -4.07
C THR A 131 22.59 22.34 -5.28
N PHE A 132 22.61 23.45 -6.03
CA PHE A 132 21.72 23.65 -7.18
C PHE A 132 21.75 22.48 -8.18
N GLU A 133 22.91 21.86 -8.37
CA GLU A 133 23.08 20.71 -9.26
C GLU A 133 22.37 19.44 -8.76
N ALA A 134 22.35 19.19 -7.45
CA ALA A 134 21.61 18.07 -6.86
C ALA A 134 20.08 18.27 -6.96
N SER A 135 19.61 19.52 -6.85
CA SER A 135 18.19 19.85 -7.06
C SER A 135 17.79 19.77 -8.54
N ALA A 136 18.71 20.07 -9.46
CA ALA A 136 18.49 19.94 -10.89
C ALA A 136 18.39 18.48 -11.34
N GLU A 137 19.11 17.53 -10.74
CA GLU A 137 18.98 16.09 -11.05
C GLU A 137 17.58 15.54 -10.71
N VAL A 138 16.95 16.03 -9.63
CA VAL A 138 15.56 15.67 -9.28
C VAL A 138 14.56 16.20 -10.33
N LYS A 139 14.87 17.34 -10.95
CA LYS A 139 14.00 17.99 -11.95
C LYS A 139 14.26 17.53 -13.40
N LEU A 140 15.46 17.04 -13.69
CA LEU A 140 15.95 16.72 -15.04
C LEU A 140 16.17 15.23 -15.30
N THR A 141 15.67 14.35 -14.44
CA THR A 141 15.53 12.93 -14.77
C THR A 141 14.16 12.71 -15.44
N PRO A 142 14.05 12.82 -16.77
CA PRO A 142 12.89 12.27 -17.45
C PRO A 142 12.90 10.76 -17.25
N LEU A 143 11.72 10.18 -17.16
CA LEU A 143 11.45 8.74 -17.24
C LEU A 143 11.88 8.17 -18.61
N ILE A 144 13.17 8.22 -18.95
CA ILE A 144 13.73 7.62 -20.16
C ILE A 144 15.17 7.18 -19.87
N SER A 145 15.36 5.95 -19.39
CA SER A 145 16.00 4.89 -20.17
C SER A 145 16.05 3.57 -19.37
N GLN A 146 15.44 2.55 -19.96
CA GLN A 146 15.66 1.09 -19.86
C GLN A 146 16.09 0.47 -18.53
#